data_AF-A0A221P1F7-F1
#
_entry.id   AF-A0A221P1F7-F1
#
_cell.length_a   1.000
_cell.length_b   1.000
_cell.length_c   1.000
_cell.angle_alpha   90.00
_cell.angle_beta   90.00
_cell.angle_gamma   90.00
#
_symmetry.space_group_name_H-M   'P 1'
#
loop_
_entity.id
_entity.type
_entity.pdbx_description
1 polymer ?
#
loop_
_entity_poly.entity_id
_entity_poly.type
_entity_poly.pdbx_seq_one_letter_code
_entity_poly.pdbx_strand_id
1 'polypeptide(L)'
;MNTSIIRQVRGLMPLRPLTLREARGVAERQAILLLELLGQREPAVDVGLISELPRVEVKVEPRRRLGGISGFSQWSRGRWLVVVNQDDSGTRRRFTLGHEFKHVLDHPFIKEIYSRMGSTDEDRYRIAEQICDYFAACLLMPRNWVKRHWASGVQEAAALAALFNVSEVAMARRLRDLRLVDPADRHMNLRELSQPVRDYFRKAPGAQPDLCPLT
;
A
#
# COMPACT_ATOMS: atom_id res chain seq x y z
N MET A 1 22.42 -5.74 -16.95
CA MET A 1 21.22 -4.91 -17.20
C MET A 1 20.58 -4.63 -15.85
N ASN A 2 20.47 -3.36 -15.43
CA ASN A 2 19.86 -3.03 -14.13
C ASN A 2 18.34 -3.19 -14.27
N THR A 3 17.79 -4.28 -13.73
CA THR A 3 16.35 -4.54 -13.77
C THR A 3 15.62 -3.50 -12.92
N SER A 4 14.61 -2.83 -13.49
CA SER A 4 13.79 -1.84 -12.76
C SER A 4 13.25 -2.41 -11.43
N ILE A 5 13.33 -1.64 -10.34
CA ILE A 5 12.84 -2.04 -9.00
C ILE A 5 11.39 -2.51 -9.07
N ILE A 6 10.52 -1.79 -9.80
CA ILE A 6 9.10 -2.17 -9.97
C ILE A 6 8.98 -3.55 -10.60
N ARG A 7 9.82 -3.86 -11.60
CA ARG A 7 9.81 -5.18 -12.25
C ARG A 7 10.25 -6.28 -11.30
N GLN A 8 11.28 -6.04 -10.47
CA GLN A 8 11.72 -7.01 -9.47
C GLN A 8 10.64 -7.28 -8.43
N VAL A 9 9.99 -6.24 -7.91
CA VAL A 9 8.91 -6.36 -6.92
C VAL A 9 7.67 -7.03 -7.52
N ARG A 10 7.30 -6.70 -8.77
CA ARG A 10 6.22 -7.38 -9.50
C ARG A 10 6.50 -8.86 -9.75
N GLY A 11 7.77 -9.23 -9.94
CA GLY A 11 8.18 -10.61 -10.16
C GLY A 11 7.81 -11.59 -9.03
N LEU A 12 7.49 -11.09 -7.83
CA LEU A 12 7.00 -11.92 -6.72
C LEU A 12 5.50 -12.29 -6.83
N MET A 13 4.74 -11.63 -7.71
CA MET A 13 3.32 -11.87 -7.89
C MET A 13 3.10 -13.00 -8.89
N PRO A 14 2.52 -14.15 -8.49
CA PRO A 14 2.20 -15.20 -9.44
C PRO A 14 0.97 -14.79 -10.28
N LEU A 15 1.04 -15.03 -11.58
CA LEU A 15 -0.07 -14.80 -12.52
C LEU A 15 -1.06 -15.96 -12.48
N ARG A 16 -1.75 -16.11 -11.35
CA ARG A 16 -2.84 -17.05 -11.14
C ARG A 16 -3.75 -16.55 -10.01
N PRO A 17 -4.97 -17.09 -9.88
CA PRO A 17 -5.80 -16.82 -8.72
C PRO A 17 -5.09 -17.20 -7.41
N LEU A 18 -5.16 -16.30 -6.43
CA LEU A 18 -4.62 -16.47 -5.09
C LEU A 18 -5.72 -16.70 -4.05
N THR A 19 -5.36 -17.31 -2.94
CA THR A 19 -6.10 -17.24 -1.67
C THR A 19 -5.73 -15.97 -0.91
N LEU A 20 -6.60 -15.50 0.00
CA LEU A 20 -6.33 -14.29 0.79
C LEU A 20 -4.99 -14.39 1.56
N ARG A 21 -4.68 -15.59 2.08
CA ARG A 21 -3.42 -15.85 2.79
C ARG A 21 -2.21 -15.71 1.87
N GLU A 22 -2.29 -16.23 0.65
CA GLU A 22 -1.22 -16.10 -0.34
C GLU A 22 -1.03 -14.64 -0.76
N ALA A 23 -2.10 -13.90 -1.03
CA ALA A 23 -1.99 -12.50 -1.41
C ALA A 23 -1.40 -11.62 -0.29
N ARG A 24 -1.80 -11.83 0.97
CA ARG A 24 -1.14 -11.18 2.12
C ARG A 24 0.34 -11.57 2.19
N GLY A 25 0.67 -12.85 2.01
CA GLY A 25 2.06 -13.31 1.99
C GLY A 25 2.89 -12.67 0.87
N VAL A 26 2.34 -12.54 -0.34
CA VAL A 26 2.99 -11.85 -1.47
C VAL A 26 3.15 -10.37 -1.16
N ALA A 27 2.12 -9.69 -0.66
CA ALA A 27 2.17 -8.28 -0.30
C ALA A 27 3.25 -7.99 0.75
N GLU A 28 3.37 -8.82 1.79
CA GLU A 28 4.43 -8.68 2.80
C GLU A 28 5.83 -8.85 2.19
N ARG A 29 6.03 -9.85 1.33
CA ARG A 29 7.32 -10.06 0.63
C ARG A 29 7.65 -8.92 -0.35
N GLN A 30 6.66 -8.40 -1.06
CA GLN A 30 6.84 -7.25 -1.95
C GLN A 30 7.25 -6.00 -1.18
N ALA A 31 6.64 -5.75 -0.01
CA ALA A 31 7.00 -4.63 0.85
C ALA A 31 8.45 -4.76 1.36
N ILE A 32 8.85 -5.96 1.80
CA ILE A 32 10.22 -6.22 2.27
C ILE A 32 11.23 -6.04 1.14
N LEU A 33 10.98 -6.65 -0.04
CA LEU A 33 11.87 -6.53 -1.19
C LEU A 33 12.00 -5.07 -1.65
N LEU A 34 10.91 -4.30 -1.62
CA LEU A 34 10.96 -2.88 -1.95
C LEU A 34 11.88 -2.11 -0.99
N LEU A 35 11.79 -2.35 0.32
CA LEU A 35 12.67 -1.70 1.30
C LEU A 35 14.14 -2.09 1.09
N GLU A 36 14.41 -3.36 0.81
CA GLU A 36 15.76 -3.85 0.52
C GLU A 36 16.35 -3.18 -0.73
N LEU A 37 15.58 -3.10 -1.82
CA LEU A 37 15.99 -2.47 -3.08
C LEU A 37 16.16 -0.95 -2.95
N LEU A 38 15.45 -0.32 -2.01
CA LEU A 38 15.57 1.11 -1.68
C LEU A 38 16.63 1.37 -0.58
N GLY A 39 17.32 0.34 -0.08
CA GLY A 39 18.36 0.49 0.95
C GLY A 39 17.83 0.87 2.35
N GLN A 40 16.53 0.73 2.60
CA GLN A 40 15.88 1.09 3.87
C GLN A 40 16.01 -0.05 4.89
N ARG A 41 16.63 0.21 6.05
CA ARG A 41 16.98 -0.83 7.05
C ARG A 41 16.44 -0.61 8.47
N GLU A 42 15.86 0.55 8.73
CA GLU A 42 15.36 0.93 10.05
C GLU A 42 14.15 1.87 9.95
N PRO A 43 13.31 1.94 11.00
CA PRO A 43 12.24 2.92 11.07
C PRO A 43 12.79 4.33 11.37
N ALA A 44 12.13 5.40 10.91
CA ALA A 44 10.96 5.41 10.03
C ALA A 44 11.39 5.36 8.55
N VAL A 45 10.69 4.56 7.74
CA VAL A 45 11.01 4.41 6.31
C VAL A 45 10.80 5.72 5.54
N ASP A 46 11.62 5.99 4.52
CA ASP A 46 11.32 7.06 3.57
C ASP A 46 10.53 6.54 2.36
N VAL A 47 9.19 6.72 2.39
CA VAL A 47 8.33 6.39 1.25
C VAL A 47 8.43 7.38 0.10
N GLY A 48 9.05 8.54 0.30
CA GLY A 48 9.31 9.52 -0.76
C GLY A 48 10.17 8.97 -1.89
N LEU A 49 11.04 8.00 -1.58
CA LEU A 49 11.86 7.28 -2.56
C LEU A 49 11.05 6.57 -3.65
N ILE A 50 9.76 6.29 -3.43
CA ILE A 50 8.86 5.77 -4.48
C ILE A 50 8.77 6.74 -5.66
N SER A 51 8.86 8.05 -5.42
CA SER A 51 8.85 9.09 -6.46
C SER A 51 10.11 9.14 -7.31
N GLU A 52 11.20 8.53 -6.82
CA GLU A 52 12.48 8.45 -7.54
C GLU A 52 12.52 7.23 -8.49
N LEU A 53 11.53 6.33 -8.38
CA LEU A 53 11.47 5.16 -9.23
C LEU A 53 11.20 5.54 -10.69
N PRO A 54 11.88 4.89 -11.66
CA PRO A 54 11.64 5.16 -13.08
C PRO A 54 10.17 4.98 -13.44
N ARG A 55 9.63 5.96 -14.19
CA ARG A 55 8.23 5.99 -14.65
C ARG A 55 7.20 6.08 -13.52
N VAL A 56 7.57 6.59 -12.36
CA VAL A 56 6.63 6.97 -11.29
C VAL A 56 6.71 8.47 -11.07
N GLU A 57 5.56 9.13 -11.03
CA GLU A 57 5.39 10.54 -10.72
C GLU A 57 4.43 10.64 -9.55
N VAL A 58 4.89 11.21 -8.43
CA VAL A 58 4.06 11.41 -7.24
C VAL A 58 3.65 12.87 -7.15
N LYS A 59 2.34 13.14 -6.99
CA LYS A 59 1.80 14.48 -6.75
C LYS A 59 1.07 14.56 -5.42
N VAL A 60 1.17 15.72 -4.80
CA VAL A 60 0.40 16.07 -3.61
C VAL A 60 -0.58 17.16 -4.02
N GLU A 61 -1.88 16.87 -3.96
CA GLU A 61 -2.93 17.77 -4.45
C GLU A 61 -3.97 18.05 -3.35
N PRO A 62 -4.53 19.27 -3.27
CA PRO A 62 -5.59 19.60 -2.31
C PRO A 62 -6.83 18.71 -2.46
N ARG A 63 -7.52 18.39 -1.36
CA ARG A 63 -8.65 17.46 -1.33
C ARG A 63 -9.76 17.81 -2.32
N ARG A 64 -10.00 19.10 -2.53
CA ARG A 64 -11.00 19.62 -3.49
C ARG A 64 -10.76 19.15 -4.92
N ARG A 65 -9.50 18.95 -5.34
CA ARG A 65 -9.14 18.46 -6.68
C ARG A 65 -9.29 16.95 -6.81
N LEU A 66 -9.27 16.23 -5.70
CA LEU A 66 -9.39 14.77 -5.65
C LEU A 66 -10.84 14.30 -5.57
N GLY A 67 -11.82 15.21 -5.47
CA GLY A 67 -13.22 14.81 -5.29
C GLY A 67 -13.49 14.09 -3.97
N GLY A 68 -12.68 14.41 -2.94
CA GLY A 68 -12.90 13.94 -1.56
C GLY A 68 -12.12 12.70 -1.14
N ILE A 69 -11.47 11.97 -2.06
CA ILE A 69 -10.67 10.76 -1.78
C ILE A 69 -9.28 11.09 -1.23
N SER A 70 -8.64 10.12 -0.54
CA SER A 70 -7.29 10.27 0.03
C SER A 70 -6.16 10.16 -0.99
N GLY A 71 -6.36 9.44 -2.09
CA GLY A 71 -5.38 9.30 -3.16
C GLY A 71 -5.93 8.50 -4.33
N PHE A 72 -5.13 8.38 -5.39
CA PHE A 72 -5.36 7.47 -6.50
C PHE A 72 -4.05 7.22 -7.26
N SER A 73 -4.04 6.16 -8.07
CA SER A 73 -2.97 5.84 -9.01
C SER A 73 -3.55 5.62 -10.40
N GLN A 74 -2.85 6.09 -11.43
CA GLN A 74 -3.24 5.89 -12.82
C GLN A 74 -2.02 5.76 -13.72
N TRP A 75 -2.13 4.94 -14.76
CA TRP A 75 -1.15 4.92 -15.84
C TRP A 75 -1.53 5.96 -16.89
N SER A 76 -0.59 6.82 -17.28
CA SER A 76 -0.80 7.83 -18.32
C SER A 76 0.53 8.25 -18.94
N ARG A 77 0.58 8.40 -20.27
CA ARG A 77 1.75 8.93 -20.99
C ARG A 77 3.05 8.19 -20.65
N GLY A 78 3.00 6.86 -20.60
CA GLY A 78 4.16 6.02 -20.32
C GLY A 78 4.69 6.04 -18.88
N ARG A 79 3.93 6.59 -17.93
CA ARG A 79 4.30 6.64 -16.50
C ARG A 79 3.10 6.41 -15.58
N TRP A 80 3.39 5.98 -14.36
CA TRP A 80 2.46 5.96 -13.24
C TRP A 80 2.38 7.36 -12.63
N LEU A 81 1.18 7.91 -12.56
CA LEU A 81 0.86 9.06 -11.73
C LEU A 81 0.21 8.55 -10.45
N VAL A 82 0.82 8.83 -9.31
CA VAL A 82 0.27 8.57 -7.98
C VAL A 82 -0.03 9.91 -7.33
N VAL A 83 -1.26 10.14 -6.91
CA VAL A 83 -1.67 11.39 -6.27
C VAL A 83 -2.14 11.11 -4.85
N VAL A 84 -1.67 11.92 -3.90
CA VAL A 84 -2.09 11.87 -2.49
C VAL A 84 -2.69 13.19 -2.04
N ASN A 85 -3.63 13.13 -1.11
CA ASN A 85 -4.31 14.29 -0.57
C ASN A 85 -3.36 15.14 0.29
N GLN A 86 -3.17 16.40 -0.10
CA GLN A 86 -2.38 17.37 0.65
C GLN A 86 -2.91 17.60 2.07
N ASP A 87 -4.22 17.58 2.24
CA ASP A 87 -4.90 17.93 3.49
C ASP A 87 -4.88 16.77 4.50
N ASP A 88 -4.44 15.58 4.10
CA ASP A 88 -4.24 14.44 4.99
C ASP A 88 -2.96 14.64 5.82
N SER A 89 -2.96 14.11 7.06
CA SER A 89 -1.79 14.14 7.93
C SER A 89 -0.57 13.48 7.28
N GLY A 90 0.64 13.85 7.71
CA GLY A 90 1.88 13.26 7.17
C GLY A 90 1.89 11.72 7.22
N THR A 91 1.46 11.15 8.35
CA THR A 91 1.35 9.69 8.54
C THR A 91 0.31 9.06 7.61
N ARG A 92 -0.81 9.73 7.37
CA ARG A 92 -1.86 9.27 6.45
C ARG A 92 -1.40 9.34 4.98
N ARG A 93 -0.75 10.43 4.56
CA ARG A 93 -0.18 10.55 3.20
C ARG A 93 0.84 9.46 2.91
N ARG A 94 1.69 9.13 3.89
CA ARG A 94 2.67 8.03 3.77
C ARG A 94 1.97 6.69 3.58
N PHE A 95 0.91 6.42 4.35
CA PHE A 95 0.11 5.21 4.22
C PHE A 95 -0.58 5.14 2.85
N THR A 96 -1.22 6.23 2.43
CA THR A 96 -1.86 6.33 1.11
C THR A 96 -0.87 6.12 -0.03
N LEU A 97 0.33 6.69 0.02
CA LEU A 97 1.35 6.47 -1.00
C LEU A 97 1.72 4.98 -1.10
N GLY A 98 1.91 4.30 0.03
CA GLY A 98 2.15 2.85 0.04
C GLY A 98 0.97 2.05 -0.52
N HIS A 99 -0.26 2.43 -0.17
CA HIS A 99 -1.49 1.81 -0.65
C HIS A 99 -1.61 1.94 -2.18
N GLU A 100 -1.47 3.16 -2.71
CA GLU A 100 -1.53 3.41 -4.15
C GLU A 100 -0.40 2.71 -4.91
N PHE A 101 0.79 2.61 -4.31
CA PHE A 101 1.87 1.87 -4.92
C PHE A 101 1.56 0.38 -5.04
N LYS A 102 0.76 -0.21 -4.14
CA LYS A 102 0.29 -1.59 -4.31
C LYS A 102 -0.63 -1.74 -5.53
N HIS A 103 -1.48 -0.75 -5.82
CA HIS A 103 -2.25 -0.74 -7.07
C HIS A 103 -1.36 -0.70 -8.31
N VAL A 104 -0.30 0.11 -8.26
CA VAL A 104 0.73 0.12 -9.31
C VAL A 104 1.33 -1.27 -9.48
N LEU A 105 1.68 -1.96 -8.38
CA LEU A 105 2.27 -3.30 -8.45
C LEU A 105 1.30 -4.36 -9.01
N ASP A 106 0.02 -4.30 -8.67
CA ASP A 106 -0.97 -5.33 -9.04
C ASP A 106 -1.57 -5.13 -10.43
N HIS A 107 -1.49 -3.93 -11.00
CA HIS A 107 -1.96 -3.68 -12.36
C HIS A 107 -1.10 -4.40 -13.42
N PRO A 108 -1.71 -4.97 -14.48
CA PRO A 108 -3.15 -5.04 -14.78
C PRO A 108 -3.85 -6.29 -14.22
N PHE A 109 -3.16 -7.11 -13.43
CA PHE A 109 -3.55 -8.47 -13.11
C PHE A 109 -4.59 -8.60 -11.99
N ILE A 110 -5.03 -7.49 -11.37
CA ILE A 110 -6.01 -7.45 -10.26
C ILE A 110 -7.19 -8.41 -10.49
N LYS A 111 -7.79 -8.38 -11.68
CA LYS A 111 -8.96 -9.22 -12.02
C LYS A 111 -8.64 -10.71 -12.01
N GLU A 112 -7.41 -11.09 -12.34
CA GLU A 112 -6.97 -12.48 -12.39
C GLU A 112 -6.51 -12.97 -11.01
N ILE A 113 -5.64 -12.22 -10.35
CA ILE A 113 -5.04 -12.59 -9.06
C ILE A 113 -6.07 -12.68 -7.92
N TYR A 114 -7.12 -11.86 -7.95
CA TYR A 114 -8.18 -11.82 -6.93
C TYR A 114 -9.51 -12.42 -7.40
N SER A 115 -9.54 -13.07 -8.57
CA SER A 115 -10.76 -13.66 -9.17
C SER A 115 -11.52 -14.62 -8.25
N ARG A 116 -10.81 -15.34 -7.36
CA ARG A 116 -11.39 -16.33 -6.43
C ARG A 116 -11.65 -15.80 -5.02
N MET A 117 -11.49 -14.49 -4.79
CA MET A 117 -11.64 -13.88 -3.47
C MET A 117 -13.00 -13.21 -3.32
N GLY A 118 -13.97 -13.93 -2.76
CA GLY A 118 -15.33 -13.40 -2.56
C GLY A 118 -16.31 -13.77 -3.67
N SER A 119 -17.58 -13.53 -3.42
CA SER A 119 -18.68 -14.01 -4.27
C SER A 119 -19.10 -13.00 -5.35
N THR A 120 -18.97 -11.71 -5.05
CA THR A 120 -19.36 -10.61 -5.95
C THR A 120 -18.14 -9.79 -6.39
N ASP A 121 -18.32 -8.94 -7.41
CA ASP A 121 -17.28 -7.98 -7.80
C ASP A 121 -16.98 -6.97 -6.69
N GLU A 122 -17.99 -6.58 -5.92
CA GLU A 122 -17.84 -5.69 -4.76
C GLU A 122 -17.00 -6.34 -3.65
N ASP A 123 -17.19 -7.63 -3.39
CA ASP A 123 -16.37 -8.37 -2.44
C ASP A 123 -14.92 -8.47 -2.89
N ARG A 124 -14.71 -8.83 -4.17
CA ARG A 124 -13.36 -8.89 -4.77
C ARG A 124 -12.65 -7.55 -4.66
N TYR A 125 -13.35 -6.47 -5.00
CA TYR A 125 -12.84 -5.11 -4.87
C TYR A 125 -12.47 -4.77 -3.42
N ARG A 126 -13.37 -5.03 -2.47
CA ARG A 126 -13.11 -4.80 -1.05
C ARG A 126 -11.91 -5.59 -0.54
N ILE A 127 -11.70 -6.81 -1.02
CA ILE A 127 -10.54 -7.62 -0.65
C ILE A 127 -9.25 -7.05 -1.27
N ALA A 128 -9.29 -6.56 -2.51
CA ALA A 128 -8.14 -5.89 -3.13
C ALA A 128 -7.70 -4.65 -2.32
N GLU A 129 -8.64 -3.79 -1.94
CA GLU A 129 -8.42 -2.63 -1.04
C GLU A 129 -7.75 -3.06 0.28
N GLN A 130 -8.26 -4.13 0.91
CA GLN A 130 -7.68 -4.67 2.15
C GLN A 130 -6.25 -5.20 1.96
N ILE A 131 -5.91 -5.73 0.78
CA ILE A 131 -4.56 -6.18 0.46
C ILE A 131 -3.63 -4.97 0.25
N CYS A 132 -4.12 -3.88 -0.31
CA CYS A 132 -3.37 -2.63 -0.45
C CYS A 132 -3.09 -1.97 0.91
N ASP A 133 -4.08 -1.92 1.79
CA ASP A 133 -3.89 -1.50 3.18
C ASP A 133 -2.87 -2.40 3.89
N TYR A 134 -2.96 -3.71 3.69
CA TYR A 134 -2.02 -4.66 4.30
C TYR A 134 -0.59 -4.48 3.77
N PHE A 135 -0.42 -4.24 2.47
CA PHE A 135 0.87 -3.91 1.88
C PHE A 135 1.45 -2.63 2.49
N ALA A 136 0.67 -1.55 2.55
CA ALA A 136 1.11 -0.28 3.14
C ALA A 136 1.54 -0.44 4.61
N ALA A 137 0.78 -1.23 5.37
CA ALA A 137 1.14 -1.56 6.75
C ALA A 137 2.44 -2.39 6.83
N CYS A 138 2.67 -3.34 5.91
CA CYS A 138 3.92 -4.11 5.86
C CYS A 138 5.12 -3.24 5.47
N LEU A 139 4.93 -2.28 4.56
CA LEU A 139 5.96 -1.36 4.09
C LEU A 139 6.37 -0.38 5.20
N LEU A 140 5.41 0.24 5.86
CA LEU A 140 5.66 1.22 6.91
C LEU A 140 6.06 0.59 8.24
N MET A 141 5.58 -0.62 8.53
CA MET A 141 5.83 -1.33 9.79
C MET A 141 6.27 -2.78 9.52
N PRO A 142 7.50 -3.00 9.02
CA PRO A 142 7.99 -4.34 8.71
C PRO A 142 7.99 -5.25 9.94
N ARG A 143 7.50 -6.48 9.78
CA ARG A 143 7.32 -7.45 10.88
C ARG A 143 8.57 -7.58 11.76
N ASN A 144 9.73 -7.74 11.15
CA ASN A 144 10.98 -7.97 11.86
C ASN A 144 11.41 -6.74 12.66
N TRP A 145 11.13 -5.53 12.17
CA TRP A 145 11.48 -4.30 12.87
C TRP A 145 10.54 -4.07 14.05
N VAL A 146 9.23 -4.23 13.84
CA VAL A 146 8.24 -4.10 14.93
C VAL A 146 8.54 -5.10 16.04
N LYS A 147 8.76 -6.38 15.68
CA LYS A 147 9.10 -7.41 16.67
C LYS A 147 10.40 -7.16 17.41
N ARG A 148 11.42 -6.61 16.74
CA ARG A 148 12.69 -6.24 17.37
C ARG A 148 12.50 -5.17 18.44
N HIS A 149 11.80 -4.09 18.12
CA HIS A 149 11.53 -3.01 19.09
C HIS A 149 10.59 -3.45 20.21
N TRP A 150 9.61 -4.31 19.89
CA TRP A 150 8.75 -4.92 20.90
C TRP A 150 9.55 -5.76 21.90
N ALA A 151 10.45 -6.62 21.39
CA ALA A 151 11.30 -7.48 22.22
C ALA A 151 12.36 -6.69 23.01
N SER A 152 12.73 -5.49 22.56
CA SER A 152 13.61 -4.58 23.31
C SER A 152 12.88 -3.76 24.37
N GLY A 153 11.59 -4.00 24.62
CA GLY A 153 10.80 -3.38 25.69
C GLY A 153 9.92 -2.21 25.28
N VAL A 154 9.91 -1.78 24.00
CA VAL A 154 9.00 -0.73 23.53
C VAL A 154 7.66 -1.36 23.18
N GLN A 155 6.78 -1.53 24.18
CA GLN A 155 5.49 -2.24 24.04
C GLN A 155 4.28 -1.31 23.99
N GLU A 156 4.46 -0.02 24.24
CA GLU A 156 3.40 0.98 24.12
C GLU A 156 3.13 1.31 22.64
N ALA A 157 1.86 1.16 22.22
CA ALA A 157 1.46 1.38 20.82
C ALA A 157 1.77 2.81 20.35
N ALA A 158 1.60 3.81 21.21
CA ALA A 158 1.93 5.20 20.92
C ALA A 158 3.44 5.41 20.71
N ALA A 159 4.27 4.80 21.54
CA ALA A 159 5.73 4.89 21.42
C ALA A 159 6.23 4.24 20.12
N LEU A 160 5.69 3.08 19.77
CA LEU A 160 5.99 2.44 18.48
C LEU A 160 5.45 3.26 17.31
N ALA A 161 4.26 3.83 17.40
CA ALA A 161 3.70 4.66 16.34
C ALA A 161 4.58 5.89 16.05
N ALA A 162 5.08 6.54 17.10
CA ALA A 162 6.03 7.64 16.98
C ALA A 162 7.35 7.19 16.32
N LEU A 163 7.91 6.06 16.76
CA LEU A 163 9.16 5.50 16.20
C LEU A 163 9.04 5.18 14.71
N PHE A 164 7.91 4.60 14.27
CA PHE A 164 7.67 4.22 12.88
C PHE A 164 7.09 5.36 12.03
N ASN A 165 6.81 6.52 12.63
CA ASN A 165 6.13 7.65 12.00
C ASN A 165 4.83 7.24 11.28
N VAL A 166 3.94 6.60 12.05
CA VAL A 166 2.60 6.15 11.64
C VAL A 166 1.56 6.61 12.66
N SER A 167 0.26 6.50 12.34
CA SER A 167 -0.76 6.76 13.34
C SER A 167 -0.82 5.64 14.40
N GLU A 168 -1.22 5.99 15.62
CA GLU A 168 -1.42 5.00 16.70
C GLU A 168 -2.42 3.92 16.30
N VAL A 169 -3.47 4.31 15.57
CA VAL A 169 -4.47 3.38 15.00
C VAL A 169 -3.81 2.36 14.06
N ALA A 170 -2.92 2.80 13.18
CA ALA A 170 -2.22 1.90 12.25
C ALA A 170 -1.28 0.96 13.00
N MET A 171 -0.53 1.47 13.98
CA MET A 171 0.34 0.65 14.83
C MET A 171 -0.45 -0.39 15.63
N ALA A 172 -1.54 0.00 16.29
CA ALA A 172 -2.41 -0.91 17.05
C ALA A 172 -3.02 -2.01 16.16
N ARG A 173 -3.39 -1.70 14.92
CA ARG A 173 -3.81 -2.71 13.93
C ARG A 173 -2.66 -3.66 13.57
N ARG A 174 -1.46 -3.11 13.33
CA ARG A 174 -0.28 -3.91 12.99
C ARG A 174 0.13 -4.85 14.11
N LEU A 175 0.10 -4.41 15.36
CA LEU A 175 0.41 -5.25 16.52
C LEU A 175 -0.55 -6.45 16.62
N ARG A 176 -1.85 -6.25 16.34
CA ARG A 176 -2.84 -7.34 16.25
C ARG A 176 -2.57 -8.28 15.08
N ASP A 177 -2.29 -7.74 13.88
CA ASP A 177 -1.90 -8.54 12.71
C ASP A 177 -0.66 -9.42 12.99
N LEU A 178 0.27 -8.93 13.82
CA LEU A 178 1.47 -9.63 14.23
C LEU A 178 1.29 -10.53 15.47
N ARG A 179 0.09 -10.54 16.07
CA ARG A 179 -0.25 -11.26 17.30
C ARG A 179 0.67 -10.92 18.48
N LEU A 180 1.02 -9.63 18.61
CA LEU A 180 1.80 -9.09 19.73
C LEU A 180 0.90 -8.56 20.86
N VAL A 181 -0.36 -8.27 20.54
CA VAL A 181 -1.40 -7.87 21.49
C VAL A 181 -2.66 -8.67 21.21
N ASP A 182 -3.41 -9.02 22.25
CA ASP A 182 -4.71 -9.65 22.09
C ASP A 182 -5.72 -8.69 21.45
N PRO A 183 -6.74 -9.21 20.76
CA PRO A 183 -7.84 -8.39 20.28
C PRO A 183 -8.66 -7.87 21.48
N ALA A 184 -8.20 -6.80 22.12
CA ALA A 184 -9.01 -6.04 23.07
C ALA A 184 -10.25 -5.47 22.35
N ASP A 185 -11.36 -5.42 23.09
CA ASP A 185 -12.73 -5.26 22.63
C ASP A 185 -13.03 -4.08 21.68
N ARG A 186 -14.10 -4.30 20.93
CA ARG A 186 -14.74 -3.54 19.84
C ARG A 186 -14.67 -2.00 19.94
N HIS A 187 -14.01 -1.37 18.97
CA HIS A 187 -14.58 -0.45 17.96
C HIS A 187 -13.45 0.39 17.35
N MET A 188 -13.00 0.02 16.15
CA MET A 188 -12.34 1.00 15.28
C MET A 188 -12.94 0.85 13.89
N ASN A 189 -13.72 1.84 13.50
CA ASN A 189 -14.30 1.92 12.16
C ASN A 189 -13.17 1.92 11.12
N LEU A 190 -13.14 0.87 10.31
CA LEU A 190 -12.23 0.72 9.17
C LEU A 190 -12.41 1.83 8.13
N ARG A 191 -13.55 2.53 8.16
CA ARG A 191 -13.97 3.54 7.16
C ARG A 191 -13.12 4.81 7.13
N GLU A 192 -12.41 5.15 8.20
CA GLU A 192 -11.70 6.44 8.26
C GLU A 192 -10.33 6.42 7.59
N LEU A 193 -9.66 5.27 7.54
CA LEU A 193 -8.35 5.13 6.89
C LEU A 193 -8.46 4.83 5.39
N SER A 194 -9.55 4.14 4.99
CA SER A 194 -9.83 3.75 3.61
C SER A 194 -11.20 4.31 3.20
N GLN A 195 -11.28 5.60 2.86
CA GLN A 195 -12.40 6.01 2.00
C GLN A 195 -12.17 5.33 0.65
N PRO A 196 -13.17 4.61 0.10
CA PRO A 196 -12.98 3.84 -1.12
C PRO A 196 -12.55 4.74 -2.26
N VAL A 197 -11.43 4.40 -2.90
CA VAL A 197 -10.95 5.04 -4.13
C VAL A 197 -11.84 4.55 -5.27
N ARG A 198 -13.04 5.15 -5.38
CA ARG A 198 -13.97 4.85 -6.47
C ARG A 198 -13.29 5.12 -7.82
N ASP A 199 -13.12 4.02 -8.55
CA ASP A 199 -12.48 3.83 -9.85
C ASP A 199 -10.94 3.88 -9.83
N TYR A 200 -10.33 2.71 -9.69
CA TYR A 200 -8.88 2.48 -9.80
C TYR A 200 -8.24 2.97 -11.11
N PHE A 201 -9.06 3.30 -12.11
CA PHE A 201 -8.61 3.86 -13.37
C PHE A 201 -9.66 4.83 -13.89
N ARG A 202 -9.77 6.04 -13.32
CA ARG A 202 -10.49 7.11 -14.03
C ARG A 202 -9.73 7.42 -15.32
N LYS A 203 -10.41 7.24 -16.46
CA LYS A 203 -9.94 7.79 -17.74
C LYS A 203 -9.87 9.31 -17.59
N ALA A 204 -8.73 9.90 -17.91
CA ALA A 204 -8.68 11.33 -18.19
C ALA A 204 -9.69 11.64 -19.30
N PRO A 205 -10.44 12.76 -19.24
CA PRO A 205 -11.26 13.16 -20.38
C PRO A 205 -10.33 13.38 -21.59
N GLY A 206 -10.47 12.52 -22.61
CA GLY A 206 -9.85 12.71 -23.92
C GLY A 206 -8.53 11.98 -24.23
N ALA A 207 -8.09 10.97 -23.47
CA ALA A 207 -6.89 10.19 -23.82
C ALA A 207 -7.20 8.72 -24.11
N GLN A 208 -6.73 8.23 -25.27
CA GLN A 208 -6.71 6.79 -25.59
C GLN A 208 -5.84 6.04 -24.57
N PRO A 209 -6.20 4.79 -24.21
CA PRO A 209 -5.45 4.03 -23.22
C PRO A 209 -4.10 3.58 -23.81
N ASP A 210 -3.02 4.26 -23.42
CA ASP A 210 -1.68 3.72 -23.59
C ASP A 210 -1.56 2.45 -22.74
N LEU A 211 -1.40 1.29 -23.37
CA LEU A 211 -1.12 0.04 -22.66
C LEU A 211 0.21 0.19 -21.91
N CYS A 212 0.19 0.01 -20.59
CA CYS A 212 1.41 -0.09 -19.80
C CYS A 212 2.24 -1.28 -20.32
N PRO A 213 3.48 -1.08 -20.78
CA PRO A 213 4.32 -2.20 -21.18
C PRO A 213 4.51 -3.15 -20.01
N LEU A 214 4.33 -4.45 -20.26
CA LEU A 214 4.56 -5.52 -19.27
C LEU A 214 6.06 -5.82 -19.04
N THR A 215 6.96 -4.99 -19.58
CA THR A 215 8.39 -5.30 -19.79
C THR A 215 9.35 -4.33 -19.13
#